data_AF-A0A7R9KXB0-F1
#
_entry.id   AF-A0A7R9KXB0-F1
#
_cell.length_a   1.000
_cell.length_b   1.000
_cell.length_c   1.000
_cell.angle_alpha   90.00
_cell.angle_beta   90.00
_cell.angle_gamma   90.00
#
_symmetry.space_group_name_H-M   'P 1'
#
loop_
_entity.id
_entity.type
_entity.pdbx_description
1 polymer ?
#
loop_
_entity_poly.entity_id
_entity_poly.type
_entity_poly.pdbx_seq_one_letter_code
_entity_poly.pdbx_strand_id
1 'polypeptide(L)'
;AYKEGLYGRRYQWIVSGLYEDKWWQNVHNLDCSKEELMAALDGYIATDVLPLTSSQTTDFGLTTYEYEAEYTRMRGSEYSRFHGYAYDGIWAIAFAVRSVHEKLRSMSSSLTLKDFRYRDTFWAQLFKEALNETQFNGVTGRVSFDKNERRGVVLLKQFQGQKEYKIGEYITYSDALDFKGAPISWRDI
;
A
#
# COMPACT_ATOMS: atom_id res chain seq x y z
N ALA A 1 -4.30 13.01 26.07
CA ALA A 1 -5.67 12.87 25.54
C ALA A 1 -6.65 12.46 26.64
N TYR A 2 -6.55 11.24 27.19
CA TYR A 2 -7.46 10.77 28.25
C TYR A 2 -7.53 11.70 29.47
N LYS A 3 -6.37 12.00 30.09
CA LYS A 3 -6.27 12.88 31.28
C LYS A 3 -6.81 14.30 31.06
N GLU A 4 -6.78 14.76 29.82
CA GLU A 4 -7.26 16.10 29.41
C GLU A 4 -8.71 16.08 28.88
N GLY A 5 -9.39 14.92 28.92
CA GLY A 5 -10.76 14.78 28.40
C GLY A 5 -10.88 14.92 26.88
N LEU A 6 -9.80 14.77 26.11
CA LEU A 6 -9.76 14.87 24.64
C LEU A 6 -10.07 13.53 23.96
N TYR A 7 -11.21 12.94 24.31
CA TYR A 7 -11.72 11.69 23.73
C TYR A 7 -13.26 11.64 23.84
N GLY A 8 -13.88 10.63 23.26
CA GLY A 8 -15.35 10.51 23.26
C GLY A 8 -16.00 11.23 22.08
N ARG A 9 -17.33 11.33 22.11
CA ARG A 9 -18.17 11.76 20.96
C ARG A 9 -17.85 13.14 20.36
N ARG A 10 -17.12 14.00 21.07
CA ARG A 10 -16.82 15.37 20.63
C ARG A 10 -15.52 15.49 19.85
N TYR A 11 -14.72 14.42 19.79
CA TYR A 11 -13.41 14.42 19.18
C TYR A 11 -13.27 13.26 18.22
N GLN A 12 -12.80 13.54 17.00
CA GLN A 12 -12.44 12.52 16.04
C GLN A 12 -10.94 12.58 15.77
N TRP A 13 -10.26 11.46 15.97
CA TRP A 13 -8.85 11.32 15.67
C TRP A 13 -8.67 10.73 14.27
N ILE A 14 -7.83 11.38 13.47
CA ILE A 14 -7.31 10.85 12.21
C ILE A 14 -5.80 10.66 12.41
N VAL A 15 -5.34 9.42 12.32
CA VAL A 15 -3.95 9.04 12.62
C VAL A 15 -3.33 8.25 11.48
N SER A 16 -2.00 8.11 11.50
CA SER A 16 -1.32 7.19 10.60
C SER A 16 -1.58 5.75 11.05
N GLY A 17 -1.95 4.87 10.12
CA GLY A 17 -2.12 3.43 10.35
C GLY A 17 -0.82 2.63 10.24
N LEU A 18 0.31 3.30 10.03
CA LEU A 18 1.59 2.68 9.71
C LEU A 18 2.27 1.94 10.89
N TYR A 19 1.56 1.73 12.00
CA TYR A 19 2.06 0.99 13.16
C TYR A 19 2.03 -0.53 12.90
N GLU A 20 2.69 -1.29 13.79
CA GLU A 20 2.57 -2.75 13.82
C GLU A 20 1.16 -3.18 14.25
N ASP A 21 0.77 -4.36 13.81
CA ASP A 21 -0.51 -4.96 14.21
C ASP A 21 -0.59 -5.05 15.73
N LYS A 22 -1.68 -4.53 16.28
CA LYS A 22 -1.94 -4.51 17.73
C LYS A 22 -0.85 -3.81 18.54
N TRP A 23 -0.18 -2.80 17.98
CA TRP A 23 0.85 -2.01 18.67
C TRP A 23 0.43 -1.53 20.06
N TRP A 24 -0.86 -1.22 20.25
CA TRP A 24 -1.45 -0.77 21.51
C TRP A 24 -1.38 -1.83 22.64
N GLN A 25 -1.08 -3.09 22.33
CA GLN A 25 -0.93 -4.16 23.33
C GLN A 25 0.47 -4.19 23.97
N ASN A 26 1.48 -3.69 23.27
CA ASN A 26 2.90 -3.79 23.65
C ASN A 26 3.50 -2.42 24.04
N VAL A 27 2.65 -1.49 24.50
CA VAL A 27 3.12 -0.17 24.93
C VAL A 27 3.64 -0.25 26.36
N HIS A 28 4.89 0.13 26.56
CA HIS A 28 5.55 0.21 27.86
C HIS A 28 5.66 1.66 28.33
N ASN A 29 5.86 1.87 29.63
CA ASN A 29 6.08 3.20 30.25
C ASN A 29 4.92 4.19 30.05
N LEU A 30 3.68 3.71 30.18
CA LEU A 30 2.51 4.58 30.18
C LEU A 30 2.16 5.02 31.60
N ASP A 31 1.95 6.33 31.78
CA ASP A 31 1.34 6.90 32.98
C ASP A 31 -0.20 6.75 33.00
N CYS A 32 -0.76 5.86 32.17
CA CYS A 32 -2.20 5.58 32.08
C CYS A 32 -2.46 4.07 32.00
N SER A 33 -3.63 3.64 32.45
CA SER A 33 -4.03 2.24 32.40
C SER A 33 -4.35 1.79 30.97
N LYS A 34 -4.40 0.47 30.73
CA LYS A 34 -4.80 -0.07 29.42
C LYS A 34 -6.23 0.33 29.06
N GLU A 35 -7.12 0.37 30.05
CA GLU A 35 -8.51 0.76 29.91
C GLU A 35 -8.63 2.25 29.52
N GLU A 36 -7.85 3.11 30.16
CA GLU A 36 -7.77 4.55 29.81
C GLU A 36 -7.27 4.75 28.38
N LEU A 37 -6.24 3.98 27.97
CA LEU A 37 -5.74 3.99 26.59
C LEU A 37 -6.82 3.52 25.60
N MET A 38 -7.46 2.38 25.86
CA MET A 38 -8.53 1.85 24.99
C MET A 38 -9.68 2.85 24.86
N ALA A 39 -10.08 3.51 25.95
CA ALA A 39 -11.12 4.53 25.93
C ALA A 39 -10.75 5.75 25.09
N ALA A 40 -9.48 6.12 25.05
CA ALA A 40 -8.97 7.22 24.22
C ALA A 40 -8.82 6.84 22.74
N LEU A 41 -8.45 5.58 22.45
CA LEU A 41 -8.28 5.07 21.08
C LEU A 41 -9.62 4.74 20.39
N ASP A 42 -10.65 4.41 21.14
CA ASP A 42 -11.93 3.97 20.57
C ASP A 42 -12.47 4.94 19.50
N GLY A 43 -12.76 4.44 18.30
CA GLY A 43 -13.26 5.21 17.17
C GLY A 43 -12.22 6.00 16.36
N TYR A 44 -10.91 5.95 16.64
CA TYR A 44 -9.94 6.61 15.76
C TYR A 44 -10.02 6.04 14.33
N ILE A 45 -9.80 6.91 13.34
CA ILE A 45 -9.69 6.53 11.95
C ILE A 45 -8.21 6.59 11.56
N ALA A 46 -7.72 5.53 10.94
CA ALA A 46 -6.35 5.45 10.46
C ALA A 46 -6.30 5.34 8.95
N THR A 47 -5.35 6.06 8.34
CA THR A 47 -4.97 5.90 6.93
C THR A 47 -3.75 5.00 6.83
N ASP A 48 -3.83 3.94 6.04
CA ASP A 48 -2.78 2.93 5.91
C ASP A 48 -2.54 2.55 4.44
N VAL A 49 -1.49 1.78 4.21
CA VAL A 49 -1.24 1.10 2.94
C VAL A 49 -2.07 -0.18 2.87
N LEU A 50 -2.59 -0.52 1.69
CA LEU A 50 -3.24 -1.79 1.45
C LEU A 50 -2.18 -2.85 1.08
N PRO A 51 -1.91 -3.88 1.91
CA PRO A 51 -0.83 -4.84 1.63
C PRO A 51 -1.08 -5.67 0.37
N LEU A 52 -2.34 -6.05 0.11
CA LEU A 52 -2.78 -6.79 -1.07
C LEU A 52 -4.17 -6.35 -1.51
N THR A 53 -4.41 -6.34 -2.83
CA THR A 53 -5.74 -6.07 -3.37
C THR A 53 -6.67 -7.29 -3.24
N SER A 54 -7.98 -7.04 -3.16
CA SER A 54 -8.98 -8.10 -3.13
C SER A 54 -9.03 -8.86 -4.46
N SER A 55 -8.83 -10.19 -4.39
CA SER A 55 -8.97 -11.22 -5.42
C SER A 55 -9.08 -10.71 -6.87
N GLN A 56 -7.94 -10.31 -7.44
CA GLN A 56 -7.80 -9.97 -8.84
C GLN A 56 -6.72 -10.88 -9.46
N THR A 57 -6.95 -11.36 -10.68
CA THR A 57 -5.90 -11.98 -11.49
C THR A 57 -4.94 -10.89 -11.93
N THR A 58 -3.68 -11.03 -11.54
CA THR A 58 -2.60 -10.12 -11.96
C THR A 58 -2.25 -10.32 -13.42
N ASP A 59 -1.58 -9.35 -14.03
CA ASP A 59 -1.09 -9.46 -15.41
C ASP A 59 0.01 -10.55 -15.55
N PHE A 60 0.47 -11.11 -14.44
CA PHE A 60 1.42 -12.22 -14.36
C PHE A 60 0.76 -13.60 -14.36
N GLY A 61 -0.58 -13.64 -14.37
CA GLY A 61 -1.36 -14.89 -14.37
C GLY A 61 -1.59 -15.51 -13.00
N LEU A 62 -1.10 -14.89 -11.92
CA LEU A 62 -1.36 -15.31 -10.53
C LEU A 62 -2.48 -14.47 -9.93
N THR A 63 -3.32 -15.07 -9.09
CA THR A 63 -4.24 -14.33 -8.22
C THR A 63 -3.53 -13.83 -6.96
N THR A 64 -4.08 -12.79 -6.32
CA THR A 64 -3.54 -12.31 -5.04
C THR A 64 -3.58 -13.37 -3.93
N TYR A 65 -4.56 -14.28 -3.98
CA TYR A 65 -4.66 -15.41 -3.06
C TYR A 65 -3.57 -16.45 -3.28
N GLU A 66 -3.30 -16.85 -4.52
CA GLU A 66 -2.21 -17.78 -4.83
C GLU A 66 -0.85 -17.20 -4.45
N TYR A 67 -0.64 -15.90 -4.73
CA TYR A 67 0.54 -15.19 -4.29
C TYR A 67 0.69 -15.18 -2.76
N GLU A 68 -0.38 -14.87 -2.02
CA GLU A 68 -0.34 -14.84 -0.54
C GLU A 68 -0.04 -16.22 0.05
N ALA A 69 -0.59 -17.28 -0.54
CA ALA A 69 -0.32 -18.65 -0.14
C ALA A 69 1.16 -19.02 -0.37
N GLU A 70 1.72 -18.70 -1.53
CA GLU A 70 3.14 -18.88 -1.85
C GLU A 70 4.05 -18.09 -0.89
N TYR A 71 3.75 -16.81 -0.66
CA TYR A 71 4.48 -15.98 0.28
C TYR A 71 4.45 -16.55 1.70
N THR A 72 3.28 -16.95 2.18
CA THR A 72 3.10 -17.53 3.52
C THR A 72 3.87 -18.84 3.68
N ARG A 73 3.93 -19.66 2.63
CA ARG A 73 4.72 -20.90 2.61
C ARG A 73 6.23 -20.63 2.67
N MET A 74 6.71 -19.57 2.03
CA MET A 74 8.15 -19.28 1.90
C MET A 74 8.72 -18.39 3.01
N ARG A 75 7.91 -17.51 3.62
CA ARG A 75 8.39 -16.47 4.54
C ARG A 75 8.89 -16.99 5.90
N GLY A 76 8.65 -18.26 6.22
CA GLY A 76 8.91 -18.80 7.55
C GLY A 76 8.06 -18.08 8.61
N SER A 77 8.70 -17.59 9.67
CA SER A 77 8.04 -16.86 10.77
C SER A 77 7.91 -15.35 10.55
N GLU A 78 8.59 -14.79 9.54
CA GLU A 78 8.62 -13.35 9.34
C GLU A 78 7.46 -12.88 8.46
N TYR A 79 6.76 -11.83 8.90
CA TYR A 79 5.78 -11.13 8.08
C TYR A 79 6.24 -9.70 7.82
N SER A 80 6.15 -9.27 6.56
CA SER A 80 6.28 -7.87 6.20
C SER A 80 5.06 -7.47 5.41
N ARG A 81 4.35 -6.42 5.86
CA ARG A 81 3.23 -5.84 5.10
C ARG A 81 3.60 -5.27 3.73
N PHE A 82 4.91 -5.09 3.47
CA PHE A 82 5.42 -4.52 2.21
C PHE A 82 5.78 -5.58 1.17
N HIS A 83 5.55 -6.87 1.46
CA HIS A 83 5.90 -7.98 0.57
C HIS A 83 5.32 -7.84 -0.85
N GLY A 84 4.05 -7.46 -0.97
CA GLY A 84 3.40 -7.23 -2.27
C GLY A 84 4.01 -6.06 -3.03
N TYR A 85 4.37 -4.98 -2.35
CA TYR A 85 5.01 -3.82 -2.96
C TYR A 85 6.40 -4.14 -3.53
N ALA A 86 7.19 -4.95 -2.81
CA ALA A 86 8.47 -5.42 -3.30
C ALA A 86 8.32 -6.33 -4.53
N TYR A 87 7.33 -7.23 -4.51
CA TYR A 87 7.00 -8.11 -5.62
C TYR A 87 6.63 -7.33 -6.88
N ASP A 88 5.69 -6.38 -6.75
CA ASP A 88 5.28 -5.52 -7.86
C ASP A 88 6.42 -4.60 -8.33
N GLY A 89 7.34 -4.19 -7.46
CA GLY A 89 8.51 -3.39 -7.82
C GLY A 89 9.45 -4.09 -8.80
N ILE A 90 9.69 -5.39 -8.62
CA ILE A 90 10.51 -6.19 -9.55
C ILE A 90 9.83 -6.30 -10.92
N TRP A 91 8.51 -6.50 -10.93
CA TRP A 91 7.75 -6.53 -12.17
C TRP A 91 7.70 -5.17 -12.88
N ALA A 92 7.62 -4.06 -12.15
CA ALA A 92 7.74 -2.73 -12.73
C ALA A 92 9.08 -2.54 -13.45
N ILE A 93 10.19 -3.01 -12.85
CA ILE A 93 11.50 -3.01 -13.51
C ILE A 93 11.47 -3.88 -14.77
N ALA A 94 10.92 -5.09 -14.69
CA ALA A 94 10.84 -5.99 -15.84
C ALA A 94 10.05 -5.38 -17.01
N PHE A 95 8.91 -4.74 -16.73
CA PHE A 95 8.12 -4.05 -17.74
C PHE A 95 8.84 -2.84 -18.33
N ALA A 96 9.52 -2.04 -17.51
CA ALA A 96 10.32 -0.93 -18.01
C ALA A 96 11.44 -1.41 -18.93
N VAL A 97 12.17 -2.46 -18.55
CA VAL A 97 13.22 -3.07 -19.39
C VAL A 97 12.66 -3.59 -20.72
N ARG A 98 11.48 -4.24 -20.69
CA ARG A 98 10.78 -4.68 -21.89
C ARG A 98 10.38 -3.50 -22.79
N SER A 99 9.82 -2.44 -22.22
CA SER A 99 9.46 -1.21 -22.95
C SER A 99 10.68 -0.56 -23.60
N VAL A 100 11.81 -0.47 -22.89
CA VAL A 100 13.08 0.01 -23.46
C VAL A 100 13.52 -0.83 -24.66
N HIS A 101 13.46 -2.16 -24.55
CA HIS A 101 13.78 -3.05 -25.67
C HIS A 101 12.86 -2.82 -26.88
N GLU A 102 11.55 -2.70 -26.66
CA GLU A 102 10.56 -2.44 -27.71
C GLU A 102 10.79 -1.07 -28.38
N LYS A 103 11.10 -0.03 -27.60
CA LYS A 103 11.44 1.32 -28.11
C LYS A 103 12.71 1.32 -28.96
N LEU A 104 13.77 0.62 -28.55
CA LEU A 104 14.99 0.51 -29.36
C LEU A 104 14.70 -0.13 -30.73
N ARG A 105 13.84 -1.16 -30.75
CA ARG A 105 13.42 -1.83 -31.99
C ARG A 105 12.56 -0.93 -32.86
N SER A 106 11.60 -0.19 -32.30
CA SER A 106 10.72 0.69 -33.08
C SER A 106 11.47 1.86 -33.72
N MET A 107 12.55 2.34 -33.07
CA MET A 107 13.47 3.33 -33.63
C MET A 107 14.45 2.76 -34.67
N SER A 108 14.39 1.46 -34.99
CA SER A 108 15.37 0.77 -35.83
C SER A 108 16.82 0.97 -35.35
N SER A 109 17.00 1.12 -34.03
CA SER A 109 18.31 1.31 -33.42
C SER A 109 19.13 0.03 -33.51
N SER A 110 20.43 0.17 -33.75
CA SER A 110 21.39 -0.94 -33.62
C SER A 110 21.72 -1.25 -32.16
N LEU A 111 21.33 -0.37 -31.23
CA LEU A 111 21.60 -0.54 -29.80
C LEU A 111 20.68 -1.60 -29.18
N THR A 112 21.24 -2.32 -28.22
CA THR A 112 20.53 -3.28 -27.38
C THR A 112 20.71 -2.93 -25.91
N LEU A 113 19.98 -3.60 -25.01
CA LEU A 113 20.14 -3.42 -23.56
C LEU A 113 21.58 -3.69 -23.07
N LYS A 114 22.39 -4.46 -23.82
CA LYS A 114 23.80 -4.73 -23.49
C LYS A 114 24.69 -3.49 -23.69
N ASP A 115 24.24 -2.55 -24.50
CA ASP A 115 24.97 -1.33 -24.85
C ASP A 115 24.69 -0.19 -23.86
N PHE A 116 24.08 -0.50 -22.71
CA PHE A 116 23.79 0.44 -21.64
C PHE A 116 25.06 1.16 -21.15
N ARG A 117 24.93 2.46 -20.90
CA ARG A 117 26.03 3.30 -20.38
C ARG A 117 25.55 4.13 -19.20
N TYR A 118 26.34 4.14 -18.14
CA TYR A 118 26.14 5.04 -17.01
C TYR A 118 26.37 6.50 -17.44
N ARG A 119 25.62 7.43 -16.83
CA ARG A 119 25.70 8.88 -17.07
C ARG A 119 25.44 9.30 -18.53
N ASP A 120 24.73 8.48 -19.28
CA ASP A 120 24.29 8.77 -20.63
C ASP A 120 22.83 9.25 -20.62
N THR A 121 22.59 10.45 -21.16
CA THR A 121 21.28 11.10 -21.13
C THR A 121 20.25 10.38 -22.00
N PHE A 122 20.67 9.71 -23.07
CA PHE A 122 19.78 8.92 -23.92
C PHE A 122 19.22 7.73 -23.13
N TRP A 123 20.10 6.96 -22.48
CA TRP A 123 19.66 5.84 -21.63
C TRP A 123 18.80 6.29 -20.46
N ALA A 124 19.18 7.37 -19.78
CA ALA A 124 18.42 7.93 -18.68
C ALA A 124 17.00 8.34 -19.11
N GLN A 125 16.87 9.04 -20.25
CA GLN A 125 15.59 9.47 -20.78
C GLN A 125 14.74 8.27 -21.21
N LEU A 126 15.34 7.29 -21.89
CA LEU A 126 14.64 6.10 -22.38
C LEU A 126 14.03 5.28 -21.23
N PHE A 127 14.80 5.05 -20.15
CA PHE A 127 14.28 4.37 -18.96
C PHE A 127 13.27 5.20 -18.19
N LYS A 128 13.46 6.52 -18.10
CA LYS A 128 12.49 7.43 -17.46
C LYS A 128 11.13 7.37 -18.15
N GLU A 129 11.11 7.41 -19.47
CA GLU A 129 9.87 7.28 -20.24
C GLU A 129 9.25 5.90 -20.08
N ALA A 130 10.06 4.83 -20.17
CA ALA A 130 9.57 3.46 -19.99
C ALA A 130 8.92 3.25 -18.61
N LEU A 131 9.51 3.79 -17.54
CA LEU A 131 8.93 3.78 -16.19
C LEU A 131 7.65 4.61 -16.11
N ASN A 132 7.62 5.79 -16.73
CA ASN A 132 6.44 6.66 -16.74
C ASN A 132 5.25 6.02 -17.48
N GLU A 133 5.52 5.22 -18.50
CA GLU A 133 4.53 4.47 -19.27
C GLU A 133 4.17 3.11 -18.64
N THR A 134 4.89 2.69 -17.60
CA THR A 134 4.66 1.39 -16.96
C THR A 134 3.31 1.38 -16.24
N GLN A 135 2.44 0.49 -16.69
CA GLN A 135 1.15 0.22 -16.07
C GLN A 135 0.81 -1.26 -16.16
N PHE A 136 0.38 -1.85 -15.04
CA PHE A 136 -0.08 -3.24 -14.98
C PHE A 136 -0.95 -3.49 -13.74
N ASN A 137 -1.68 -4.60 -13.69
CA ASN A 137 -2.34 -5.08 -12.48
C ASN A 137 -1.42 -6.01 -11.70
N GLY A 138 -0.94 -5.56 -10.55
CA GLY A 138 -0.09 -6.31 -9.64
C GLY A 138 -0.84 -6.87 -8.44
N VAL A 139 -0.10 -7.48 -7.50
CA VAL A 139 -0.71 -8.07 -6.29
C VAL A 139 -1.22 -7.02 -5.31
N THR A 140 -0.73 -5.78 -5.44
CA THR A 140 -1.20 -4.62 -4.68
C THR A 140 -2.18 -3.74 -5.49
N GLY A 141 -2.80 -4.31 -6.53
CA GLY A 141 -3.73 -3.60 -7.41
C GLY A 141 -3.05 -2.97 -8.61
N ARG A 142 -3.71 -1.99 -9.24
CA ARG A 142 -3.15 -1.29 -10.40
C ARG A 142 -1.87 -0.55 -9.99
N VAL A 143 -0.79 -0.82 -10.72
CA VAL A 143 0.50 -0.15 -10.58
C VAL A 143 0.61 0.84 -11.74
N SER A 144 0.82 2.11 -11.40
CA SER A 144 1.11 3.18 -12.36
C SER A 144 1.77 4.34 -11.62
N PHE A 145 2.49 5.18 -12.35
CA PHE A 145 3.25 6.28 -11.78
C PHE A 145 2.77 7.63 -12.31
N ASP A 146 2.80 8.64 -11.44
CA ASP A 146 2.53 10.03 -11.79
C ASP A 146 3.49 10.92 -11.00
N LYS A 147 4.26 11.76 -11.70
CA LYS A 147 5.27 12.66 -11.09
C LYS A 147 6.21 11.95 -10.08
N ASN A 148 6.60 10.71 -10.39
CA ASN A 148 7.43 9.83 -9.55
C ASN A 148 6.73 9.20 -8.34
N GLU A 149 5.44 9.44 -8.14
CA GLU A 149 4.65 8.77 -7.11
C GLU A 149 3.85 7.63 -7.72
N ARG A 150 3.65 6.57 -6.93
CA ARG A 150 2.75 5.50 -7.33
C ARG A 150 1.31 5.93 -7.07
N ARG A 151 0.45 5.85 -8.08
CA ARG A 151 -1.01 5.90 -7.87
C ARG A 151 -1.47 4.57 -7.28
N GLY A 152 -1.96 4.61 -6.05
CA GLY A 152 -2.34 3.42 -5.28
C GLY A 152 -3.70 3.54 -4.62
N VAL A 153 -3.92 2.68 -3.62
CA VAL A 153 -5.12 2.67 -2.78
C VAL A 153 -4.70 3.04 -1.36
N VAL A 154 -5.45 3.95 -0.73
CA VAL A 154 -5.31 4.26 0.69
C VAL A 154 -6.34 3.46 1.45
N LEU A 155 -5.89 2.64 2.40
CA LEU A 155 -6.75 1.86 3.27
C LEU A 155 -7.25 2.72 4.43
N LEU A 156 -8.54 2.69 4.70
CA LEU A 156 -9.14 3.30 5.88
C LEU A 156 -9.48 2.23 6.90
N LYS A 157 -8.95 2.38 8.11
CA LYS A 157 -9.26 1.52 9.26
C LYS A 157 -9.95 2.34 10.35
N GLN A 158 -10.86 1.71 11.10
CA GLN A 158 -11.38 2.27 12.34
C GLN A 158 -11.09 1.32 13.49
N PHE A 159 -10.68 1.87 14.64
CA PHE A 159 -10.55 1.10 15.87
C PHE A 159 -11.92 0.95 16.54
N GLN A 160 -12.46 -0.26 16.56
CA GLN A 160 -13.77 -0.60 17.11
C GLN A 160 -13.62 -1.77 18.07
N GLY A 161 -14.10 -1.63 19.31
CA GLY A 161 -14.14 -2.76 20.25
C GLY A 161 -12.77 -3.44 20.46
N GLN A 162 -11.72 -2.63 20.61
CA GLN A 162 -10.32 -3.06 20.82
C GLN A 162 -9.62 -3.71 19.61
N LYS A 163 -10.16 -3.54 18.41
CA LYS A 163 -9.57 -4.06 17.16
C LYS A 163 -9.70 -3.04 16.02
N GLU A 164 -8.72 -3.01 15.13
CA GLU A 164 -8.86 -2.28 13.87
C GLU A 164 -9.67 -3.08 12.84
N TYR A 165 -10.63 -2.42 12.21
CA TYR A 165 -11.40 -2.94 11.09
C TYR A 165 -11.21 -2.06 9.86
N LYS A 166 -11.04 -2.66 8.69
CA LYS A 166 -11.16 -1.95 7.42
C LYS A 166 -12.57 -1.38 7.31
N ILE A 167 -12.70 -0.08 7.10
CA ILE A 167 -13.96 0.63 6.90
C ILE A 167 -14.12 1.18 5.48
N GLY A 168 -13.05 1.20 4.69
CA GLY A 168 -13.10 1.65 3.31
C GLY A 168 -11.73 1.78 2.66
N GLU A 169 -11.74 2.23 1.41
CA GLU A 169 -10.59 2.44 0.56
C GLU A 169 -10.77 3.72 -0.26
N TYR A 170 -9.71 4.51 -0.39
CA TYR A 170 -9.66 5.62 -1.33
C TYR A 170 -8.77 5.26 -2.52
N ILE A 171 -9.35 5.29 -3.72
CA ILE A 171 -8.74 4.87 -4.97
C ILE A 171 -8.23 6.11 -5.70
N THR A 172 -6.92 6.35 -5.63
CA THR A 172 -6.29 7.61 -6.08
C THR A 172 -6.42 7.89 -7.58
N TYR A 173 -6.49 6.85 -8.43
CA TYR A 173 -6.54 7.02 -9.88
C TYR A 173 -7.95 7.27 -10.44
N SER A 174 -9.00 7.02 -9.65
CA SER A 174 -10.39 7.28 -10.03
C SER A 174 -11.07 8.33 -9.17
N ASP A 175 -10.35 8.92 -8.21
CA ASP A 175 -10.87 9.87 -7.22
C ASP A 175 -12.15 9.35 -6.54
N ALA A 176 -12.10 8.08 -6.11
CA ALA A 176 -13.27 7.38 -5.58
C ALA A 176 -13.00 6.89 -4.15
N LEU A 177 -13.93 7.21 -3.25
CA LEU A 177 -13.97 6.70 -1.89
C LEU A 177 -15.02 5.59 -1.79
N ASP A 178 -14.58 4.38 -1.47
CA ASP A 178 -15.40 3.18 -1.37
C ASP A 178 -15.45 2.69 0.09
N PHE A 179 -16.64 2.70 0.70
CA PHE A 179 -16.86 2.22 2.06
C PHE A 179 -17.10 0.71 2.16
N LYS A 180 -16.51 -0.08 1.26
CA LYS A 180 -16.46 -1.55 1.38
C LYS A 180 -15.64 -1.96 2.60
N GLY A 181 -16.33 -2.31 3.68
CA GLY A 181 -15.69 -2.75 4.92
C GLY A 181 -16.69 -2.99 6.03
N ALA A 182 -16.20 -3.02 7.27
CA ALA A 182 -17.03 -2.93 8.44
C ALA A 182 -17.77 -1.58 8.47
N PRO A 183 -19.01 -1.53 9.01
CA PRO A 183 -19.71 -0.27 9.19
C PRO A 183 -18.90 0.66 10.09
N ILE A 184 -18.90 1.95 9.77
CA ILE A 184 -18.30 2.97 10.65
C ILE A 184 -19.17 3.06 11.91
N SER A 185 -18.54 2.92 13.07
CA SER A 185 -19.19 3.06 14.37
C SER A 185 -18.87 4.43 14.95
N TRP A 186 -19.91 5.19 15.26
CA TRP A 186 -19.79 6.45 15.99
C TRP A 186 -20.24 6.23 17.42
N ARG A 187 -19.70 7.02 18.36
CA ARG A 187 -20.12 6.93 19.76
C ARG A 187 -21.46 7.63 19.95
N ASP A 188 -22.49 6.84 20.21
CA ASP A 188 -23.82 7.34 20.56
C ASP A 188 -23.87 7.72 22.05
N ILE A 189 -24.01 9.04 22.30
CA ILE A 189 -24.22 9.72 23.60
C ILE A 189 -22.97 9.95 24.47
#